data_AF-A0A8J7AJJ6-F1
#
_entry.id   AF-A0A8J7AJJ6-F1
#
_cell.length_a   1.000
_cell.length_b   1.000
_cell.length_c   1.000
_cell.angle_alpha   90.00
_cell.angle_beta   90.00
_cell.angle_gamma   90.00
#
_symmetry.space_group_name_H-M   'P 1'
#
loop_
_entity.id
_entity.type
_entity.pdbx_description
1 polymer ?
#
loop_
_entity_poly.entity_id
_entity_poly.type
_entity_poly.pdbx_seq_one_letter_code
_entity_poly.pdbx_strand_id
1 'polypeptide(L)'
;MISSLTGFTKKTELLNKKEIDKVVLLAFYHQNGKDGFEFTVDSVCEWFETLDLHRPNKSRLRQNLKSSRSFLKGQHEDSFRLHAKESSSLYKKYPFLGEKSEDIEATDTILPTLLYENTRGYIESLSKQINASYENNIFDGCAVLMRRLLEICLIHSYENQGIDSDIKDSQGNYKMLSDIISNALRNPKLSLSRNTKSCLEDFRAIGNYSDHKIYYNAKRADISKVRLDFRATIEELLYKSGIRN
;
A
#
# COMPACT_ATOMS: atom_id res chain seq x y z
N MET A 1 9.30 5.48 -4.80
CA MET A 1 8.48 6.71 -4.89
C MET A 1 8.72 7.45 -3.58
N ILE A 2 8.96 8.77 -3.60
CA ILE A 2 9.08 9.52 -2.34
C ILE A 2 7.76 9.36 -1.59
N SER A 3 7.83 9.03 -0.30
CA SER A 3 6.68 8.89 0.60
C SER A 3 5.70 10.07 0.47
N SER A 4 4.43 9.88 0.82
CA SER A 4 3.45 10.97 0.95
C SER A 4 4.05 12.28 1.52
N LEU A 5 3.54 13.45 1.10
CA LEU A 5 4.08 14.76 1.49
C LEU A 5 4.24 14.88 3.02
N THR A 6 3.26 14.38 3.78
CA THR A 6 3.31 14.31 5.25
C THR A 6 4.45 13.43 5.78
N GLY A 7 4.70 12.27 5.15
CA GLY A 7 5.84 11.42 5.48
C GLY A 7 7.17 12.11 5.19
N PHE A 8 7.26 12.80 4.05
CA PHE A 8 8.46 13.54 3.64
C PHE A 8 8.76 14.72 4.58
N THR A 9 7.76 15.52 4.96
CA THR A 9 7.94 16.66 5.87
C THR A 9 8.40 16.20 7.25
N LYS A 10 7.86 15.07 7.75
CA LYS A 10 8.28 14.46 9.03
C LYS A 10 9.72 13.96 8.96
N LYS A 11 10.09 13.16 7.95
CA LYS A 11 11.43 12.57 7.83
C LYS A 11 12.54 13.60 7.57
N THR A 12 12.21 14.74 6.96
CA THR A 12 13.17 15.84 6.70
C THR A 12 13.18 16.92 7.79
N GLU A 13 12.28 16.82 8.77
CA GLU A 13 11.97 17.86 9.77
C GLU A 13 11.68 19.22 9.13
N LEU A 14 10.99 19.22 7.99
CA LEU A 14 10.80 20.37 7.13
C LEU A 14 10.24 21.58 7.91
N LEU A 15 9.28 21.34 8.79
CA LEU A 15 8.59 22.38 9.55
C LEU A 15 9.54 23.20 10.44
N ASN A 16 10.65 22.60 10.88
CA ASN A 16 11.66 23.23 11.74
C ASN A 16 12.74 23.99 10.95
N LYS A 17 12.75 23.91 9.62
CA LYS A 17 13.78 24.56 8.78
C LYS A 17 13.44 26.02 8.49
N LYS A 18 14.44 26.80 8.05
CA LYS A 18 14.22 28.19 7.61
C LYS A 18 13.39 28.22 6.33
N GLU A 19 12.77 29.36 6.02
CA GLU A 19 11.90 29.52 4.84
C GLU A 19 12.56 29.00 3.56
N ILE A 20 13.80 29.40 3.28
CA ILE A 20 14.48 29.00 2.04
C ILE A 20 14.79 27.49 2.00
N ASP A 21 15.15 26.89 3.13
CA ASP A 21 15.42 25.46 3.24
C ASP A 21 14.14 24.63 3.06
N LYS A 22 13.00 25.14 3.56
CA LYS A 22 11.68 24.57 3.28
C LYS A 22 11.41 24.54 1.79
N VAL A 23 11.68 25.64 1.08
CA VAL A 23 11.48 25.73 -0.38
C VAL A 23 12.41 24.76 -1.13
N VAL A 24 13.67 24.61 -0.71
CA VAL A 24 14.60 23.62 -1.29
C VAL A 24 14.02 22.20 -1.19
N LEU A 25 13.55 21.82 0.00
CA LEU A 25 12.98 20.49 0.24
C LEU A 25 11.67 20.27 -0.54
N LEU A 26 10.78 21.26 -0.60
CA LEU A 26 9.53 21.17 -1.35
C LEU A 26 9.77 21.13 -2.86
N ALA A 27 10.69 21.95 -3.37
CA ALA A 27 11.08 21.92 -4.77
C ALA A 27 11.63 20.53 -5.16
N PHE A 28 12.46 19.93 -4.30
CA PHE A 28 12.94 18.56 -4.49
C PHE A 28 11.80 17.54 -4.50
N TYR A 29 10.89 17.61 -3.52
CA TYR A 29 9.74 16.71 -3.43
C TYR A 29 8.86 16.77 -4.69
N HIS A 30 8.51 17.98 -5.14
CA HIS A 30 7.65 18.17 -6.31
C HIS A 30 8.35 17.90 -7.64
N GLN A 31 9.68 18.01 -7.71
CA GLN A 31 10.49 17.62 -8.87
C GLN A 31 10.50 16.11 -9.11
N ASN A 32 10.26 15.29 -8.08
CA ASN A 32 10.45 13.84 -8.12
C ASN A 32 9.86 13.16 -9.37
N GLY A 33 10.74 12.69 -10.26
CA GLY A 33 10.39 12.00 -11.50
C GLY A 33 9.85 12.87 -12.64
N LYS A 34 9.87 14.21 -12.49
CA LYS A 34 9.42 15.17 -13.50
C LYS A 34 10.61 15.86 -14.15
N ASP A 35 10.96 15.43 -15.36
CA ASP A 35 11.97 16.10 -16.17
C ASP A 35 11.54 17.53 -16.49
N GLY A 36 12.47 18.48 -16.37
CA GLY A 36 12.21 19.88 -16.64
C GLY A 36 11.28 20.57 -15.64
N PHE A 37 11.02 19.99 -14.46
CA PHE A 37 10.17 20.62 -13.45
C PHE A 37 10.65 22.03 -13.07
N GLU A 38 9.75 22.99 -13.19
CA GLU A 38 9.93 24.38 -12.76
C GLU A 38 8.76 24.78 -11.84
N PHE A 39 9.01 25.77 -10.99
CA PHE A 39 7.99 26.30 -10.09
C PHE A 39 8.07 27.82 -9.99
N THR A 40 6.98 28.46 -9.59
CA THR A 40 6.92 29.91 -9.37
C THR A 40 6.81 30.24 -7.89
N VAL A 41 6.91 31.52 -7.55
CA VAL A 41 6.62 32.01 -6.19
C VAL A 41 5.20 31.65 -5.76
N ASP A 42 4.25 31.64 -6.69
CA ASP A 42 2.86 31.26 -6.40
C ASP A 42 2.74 29.78 -6.06
N SER A 43 3.45 28.90 -6.78
CA SER A 43 3.54 27.47 -6.43
C SER A 43 4.04 27.27 -5.00
N VAL A 44 5.06 28.03 -4.58
CA VAL A 44 5.58 27.96 -3.21
C VAL A 44 4.55 28.40 -2.18
N CYS A 45 3.78 29.46 -2.46
CA CYS A 45 2.68 29.87 -1.59
C CYS A 45 1.64 28.76 -1.42
N GLU A 46 1.23 28.11 -2.52
CA GLU A 46 0.27 27.01 -2.49
C GLU A 46 0.80 25.80 -1.69
N TRP A 47 2.09 25.48 -1.82
CA TRP A 47 2.70 24.39 -1.03
C TRP A 47 2.71 24.71 0.47
N PHE A 48 2.97 25.97 0.83
CA PHE A 48 2.93 26.40 2.23
C PHE A 48 1.50 26.34 2.79
N GLU A 49 0.52 26.81 2.02
CA GLU A 49 -0.90 26.73 2.41
C GLU A 49 -1.36 25.27 2.57
N THR A 50 -0.94 24.37 1.68
CA THR A 50 -1.24 22.92 1.76
C THR A 50 -0.66 22.27 3.03
N LEU A 51 0.39 22.85 3.60
CA LEU A 51 1.05 22.40 4.82
C LEU A 51 0.63 23.20 6.07
N ASP A 52 -0.43 24.00 5.95
CA ASP A 52 -0.91 24.91 7.00
C ASP A 52 0.18 25.86 7.54
N LEU A 53 1.13 26.24 6.68
CA LEU A 53 2.20 27.19 6.98
C LEU A 53 1.79 28.62 6.60
N HIS A 54 2.35 29.60 7.31
CA HIS A 54 2.17 31.01 6.96
C HIS A 54 2.60 31.31 5.53
N ARG A 55 1.70 31.91 4.76
CA ARG A 55 1.96 32.30 3.37
C ARG A 55 3.18 33.23 3.27
N PRO A 56 4.20 32.89 2.48
CA PRO A 56 5.38 33.75 2.31
C PRO A 56 5.04 35.09 1.63
N ASN A 57 5.81 36.13 1.95
CA ASN A 57 5.75 37.38 1.20
C ASN A 57 6.35 37.19 -0.19
N LYS A 58 5.54 37.35 -1.25
CA LYS A 58 5.94 37.06 -2.63
C LYS A 58 7.18 37.84 -3.10
N SER A 59 7.26 39.13 -2.78
CA SER A 59 8.38 39.97 -3.22
C SER A 59 9.69 39.56 -2.54
N ARG A 60 9.65 39.39 -1.21
CA ARG A 60 10.80 38.94 -0.41
C ARG A 60 11.26 37.55 -0.84
N LEU A 61 10.32 36.62 -1.01
CA LEU A 61 10.62 35.26 -1.47
C LEU A 61 11.25 35.27 -2.86
N ARG A 62 10.71 36.04 -3.81
CA ARG A 62 11.29 36.18 -5.16
C ARG A 62 12.75 36.63 -5.10
N GLN A 63 13.07 37.63 -4.28
CA GLN A 63 14.45 38.12 -4.12
C GLN A 63 15.36 37.06 -3.48
N ASN A 64 14.86 36.33 -2.47
CA ASN A 64 15.59 35.24 -1.83
C ASN A 64 15.87 34.07 -2.79
N LEU A 65 14.92 33.72 -3.65
CA LEU A 65 15.11 32.69 -4.67
C LEU A 65 16.15 33.12 -5.72
N LYS A 66 16.08 34.38 -6.18
CA LYS A 66 17.06 34.93 -7.16
C LYS A 66 18.48 35.02 -6.61
N SER A 67 18.64 35.26 -5.30
CA SER A 67 19.95 35.40 -4.65
C SER A 67 20.53 34.08 -4.14
N SER A 68 19.72 33.04 -4.00
CA SER A 68 20.14 31.74 -3.51
C SER A 68 20.86 30.92 -4.59
N ARG A 69 21.97 30.28 -4.21
CA ARG A 69 22.74 29.37 -5.07
C ARG A 69 22.05 28.02 -5.29
N SER A 70 21.04 27.70 -4.49
CA SER A 70 20.31 26.45 -4.56
C SER A 70 19.32 26.43 -5.74
N PHE A 71 19.00 27.58 -6.33
CA PHE A 71 18.04 27.69 -7.42
C PHE A 71 18.67 28.26 -8.69
N LEU A 72 18.14 27.81 -9.82
CA LEU A 72 18.43 28.31 -11.16
C LEU A 72 17.17 29.00 -11.71
N LYS A 73 17.35 29.98 -12.61
CA LYS A 73 16.23 30.51 -13.40
C LYS A 73 15.67 29.39 -14.29
N GLY A 74 14.36 29.27 -14.34
CA GLY A 74 13.68 28.40 -15.29
C GLY A 74 13.60 29.01 -16.70
N GLN A 75 13.03 28.23 -17.61
CA GLN A 75 12.76 28.61 -19.00
C GLN A 75 11.53 29.53 -19.09
N HIS A 76 10.57 29.35 -18.20
CA HIS A 76 9.37 30.19 -18.14
C HIS A 76 9.62 31.52 -17.40
N GLU A 77 8.74 32.49 -17.64
CA GLU A 77 8.83 33.78 -16.96
C GLU A 77 8.66 33.60 -15.45
N ASP A 78 9.57 34.23 -14.68
CA ASP A 78 9.56 34.22 -13.21
C ASP A 78 9.51 32.80 -12.58
N SER A 79 9.98 31.79 -13.30
CA SER A 79 10.11 30.41 -12.81
C SER A 79 11.52 30.07 -12.31
N PHE A 80 11.59 29.05 -11.46
CA PHE A 80 12.81 28.58 -10.82
C PHE A 80 12.91 27.06 -10.91
N ARG A 81 14.15 26.55 -10.88
CA ARG A 81 14.48 25.13 -10.82
C ARG A 81 15.47 24.88 -9.69
N LEU A 82 15.40 23.71 -9.07
CA LEU A 82 16.40 23.30 -8.09
C LEU A 82 17.72 22.98 -8.80
N HIS A 83 18.83 23.50 -8.29
CA HIS A 83 20.14 23.24 -8.84
C HIS A 83 20.53 21.76 -8.62
N ALA A 84 21.02 21.05 -9.64
CA ALA A 84 21.35 19.62 -9.56
C ALA A 84 22.36 19.27 -8.43
N LYS A 85 23.32 20.16 -8.19
CA LYS A 85 24.24 20.08 -7.03
C LYS A 85 23.52 20.08 -5.68
N GLU A 86 22.44 20.85 -5.54
CA GLU A 86 21.60 20.85 -4.34
C GLU A 86 20.76 19.56 -4.26
N SER A 87 20.19 19.09 -5.37
CA SER A 87 19.53 17.79 -5.39
C SER A 87 20.48 16.66 -4.94
N SER A 88 21.74 16.72 -5.38
CA SER A 88 22.79 15.77 -4.98
C SER A 88 23.19 15.91 -3.51
N SER A 89 23.22 17.14 -2.96
CA SER A 89 23.50 17.37 -1.53
C SER A 89 22.37 16.80 -0.67
N LEU A 90 21.12 16.92 -1.12
CA LEU A 90 19.95 16.37 -0.43
C LEU A 90 19.98 14.84 -0.37
N TYR A 91 20.32 14.15 -1.46
CA TYR A 91 20.48 12.68 -1.42
C TYR A 91 21.57 12.23 -0.44
N LYS A 92 22.68 12.98 -0.33
CA LYS A 92 23.73 12.69 0.66
C LYS A 92 23.27 12.95 2.09
N LYS A 93 22.51 14.02 2.29
CA LYS A 93 22.01 14.44 3.61
C LYS A 93 20.86 13.56 4.10
N TYR A 94 20.05 13.04 3.18
CA TYR A 94 18.88 12.23 3.43
C TYR A 94 18.93 10.96 2.56
N PRO A 95 19.73 9.95 2.94
CA PRO A 95 19.90 8.73 2.15
C PRO A 95 18.58 8.02 1.80
N PHE A 96 17.59 8.09 2.70
CA PHE A 96 16.24 7.54 2.49
C PHE A 96 15.51 8.11 1.26
N LEU A 97 15.94 9.26 0.72
CA LEU A 97 15.39 9.82 -0.52
C LEU A 97 15.73 8.98 -1.75
N GLY A 98 16.85 8.24 -1.70
CA GLY A 98 17.28 7.32 -2.75
C GLY A 98 16.74 5.90 -2.55
N GLU A 99 16.19 5.59 -1.37
CA GLU A 99 15.66 4.27 -1.05
C GLU A 99 14.22 4.12 -1.58
N LYS A 100 13.92 2.93 -2.10
CA LYS A 100 12.52 2.57 -2.39
C LYS A 100 11.88 2.17 -1.07
N SER A 101 10.78 2.84 -0.70
CA SER A 101 10.01 2.42 0.47
C SER A 101 9.46 1.02 0.27
N GLU A 102 9.47 0.22 1.34
CA GLU A 102 8.73 -1.05 1.43
C GLU A 102 7.30 -0.84 1.98
N ASP A 103 6.95 0.39 2.35
CA ASP A 103 5.60 0.74 2.82
C ASP A 103 4.56 0.50 1.72
N ILE A 104 3.45 -0.12 2.09
CA ILE A 104 2.31 -0.37 1.20
C ILE A 104 1.24 0.69 1.48
N GLU A 105 0.96 1.54 0.50
CA GLU A 105 -0.10 2.55 0.57
C GLU A 105 -1.41 1.99 -0.05
N ALA A 106 -2.51 2.01 0.71
CA ALA A 106 -3.83 1.55 0.25
C ALA A 106 -4.98 2.20 1.05
N THR A 107 -6.19 2.21 0.48
CA THR A 107 -7.42 2.85 1.01
C THR A 107 -8.49 1.84 1.47
N ASP A 108 -8.07 0.66 1.94
CA ASP A 108 -8.96 -0.32 2.59
C ASP A 108 -10.10 -0.86 1.72
N THR A 109 -9.89 -0.88 0.41
CA THR A 109 -10.97 -1.11 -0.55
C THR A 109 -11.59 -2.52 -0.49
N ILE A 110 -10.82 -3.56 -0.16
CA ILE A 110 -11.27 -4.95 -0.05
C ILE A 110 -11.38 -5.37 1.43
N LEU A 111 -10.31 -5.16 2.19
CA LEU A 111 -10.22 -5.47 3.62
C LEU A 111 -10.03 -4.18 4.41
N PRO A 112 -10.94 -3.82 5.32
CA PRO A 112 -10.75 -2.71 6.26
C PRO A 112 -9.53 -2.93 7.17
N THR A 113 -8.71 -1.88 7.39
CA THR A 113 -7.52 -1.93 8.26
C THR A 113 -7.87 -2.46 9.64
N LEU A 114 -9.01 -2.04 10.20
CA LEU A 114 -9.49 -2.50 11.48
C LEU A 114 -9.49 -4.04 11.58
N LEU A 115 -9.82 -4.78 10.51
CA LEU A 115 -9.89 -6.24 10.53
C LEU A 115 -8.56 -6.92 10.83
N TYR A 116 -7.45 -6.33 10.39
CA TYR A 116 -6.15 -7.00 10.41
C TYR A 116 -5.07 -6.22 11.16
N GLU A 117 -5.28 -4.96 11.53
CA GLU A 117 -4.30 -4.18 12.30
C GLU A 117 -4.02 -4.79 13.67
N ASN A 118 -2.78 -4.64 14.13
CA ASN A 118 -2.31 -5.16 15.41
C ASN A 118 -2.49 -6.69 15.54
N THR A 119 -2.42 -7.41 14.41
CA THR A 119 -2.46 -8.87 14.37
C THR A 119 -1.06 -9.42 14.06
N ARG A 120 -0.95 -10.39 13.15
CA ARG A 120 0.32 -10.97 12.72
C ARG A 120 0.83 -10.18 11.52
N GLY A 121 2.11 -9.79 11.54
CA GLY A 121 2.68 -8.90 10.52
C GLY A 121 2.54 -9.38 9.07
N TYR A 122 2.54 -10.70 8.83
CA TYR A 122 2.30 -11.24 7.49
C TYR A 122 0.83 -11.14 7.04
N ILE A 123 -0.14 -11.21 7.97
CA ILE A 123 -1.58 -11.00 7.66
C ILE A 123 -1.82 -9.53 7.35
N GLU A 124 -1.21 -8.64 8.14
CA GLU A 124 -1.24 -7.20 7.87
C GLU A 124 -0.66 -6.85 6.50
N SER A 125 0.54 -7.37 6.23
CA SER A 125 1.22 -7.14 4.95
C SER A 125 0.39 -7.67 3.78
N LEU A 126 -0.12 -8.90 3.85
CA LEU A 126 -0.98 -9.46 2.80
C LEU A 126 -2.25 -8.65 2.58
N SER A 127 -2.91 -8.23 3.66
CA SER A 127 -4.17 -7.47 3.55
C SER A 127 -3.93 -6.10 2.90
N LYS A 128 -2.84 -5.41 3.27
CA LYS A 128 -2.40 -4.17 2.62
C LYS A 128 -2.07 -4.40 1.14
N GLN A 129 -1.34 -5.47 0.80
CA GLN A 129 -1.01 -5.80 -0.59
C GLN A 129 -2.25 -6.11 -1.43
N ILE A 130 -3.26 -6.79 -0.87
CA ILE A 130 -4.54 -7.06 -1.55
C ILE A 130 -5.23 -5.73 -1.90
N ASN A 131 -5.37 -4.82 -0.93
CA ASN A 131 -5.97 -3.51 -1.16
C ASN A 131 -5.19 -2.70 -2.21
N ALA A 132 -3.86 -2.59 -2.05
CA ALA A 132 -3.00 -1.87 -2.97
C ALA A 132 -3.06 -2.44 -4.40
N SER A 133 -3.10 -3.77 -4.54
CA SER A 133 -3.18 -4.44 -5.85
C SER A 133 -4.50 -4.10 -6.55
N TYR A 134 -5.62 -4.12 -5.82
CA TYR A 134 -6.92 -3.74 -6.38
C TYR A 134 -7.00 -2.27 -6.79
N GLU A 135 -6.44 -1.38 -5.98
CA GLU A 135 -6.45 0.06 -6.19
C GLU A 135 -5.57 0.47 -7.39
N ASN A 136 -4.45 -0.23 -7.58
CA ASN A 136 -3.51 0.01 -8.67
C ASN A 136 -3.76 -0.86 -9.93
N ASN A 137 -4.94 -1.45 -10.07
CA ASN A 137 -5.36 -2.27 -11.22
C ASN A 137 -4.53 -3.56 -11.46
N ILE A 138 -3.86 -4.09 -10.44
CA ILE A 138 -3.10 -5.34 -10.48
C ILE A 138 -4.03 -6.50 -10.08
N PHE A 139 -5.03 -6.78 -10.91
CA PHE A 139 -6.13 -7.68 -10.53
C PHE A 139 -5.73 -9.15 -10.42
N ASP A 140 -4.84 -9.65 -11.29
CA ASP A 140 -4.32 -11.02 -11.18
C ASP A 140 -3.54 -11.18 -9.87
N GLY A 141 -2.65 -10.23 -9.56
CA GLY A 141 -1.94 -10.21 -8.28
C GLY A 141 -2.87 -10.12 -7.08
N CYS A 142 -3.93 -9.30 -7.17
CA CYS A 142 -4.96 -9.21 -6.15
C CYS A 142 -5.64 -10.57 -5.90
N ALA A 143 -6.08 -11.26 -6.96
CA ALA A 143 -6.72 -12.58 -6.83
C ALA A 143 -5.79 -13.64 -6.23
N VAL A 144 -4.51 -13.65 -6.62
CA VAL A 144 -3.50 -14.57 -6.07
C VAL A 144 -3.26 -14.30 -4.58
N LEU A 145 -3.15 -13.02 -4.19
CA LEU A 145 -2.98 -12.63 -2.79
C LEU A 145 -4.22 -12.94 -1.94
N MET A 146 -5.43 -12.75 -2.48
CA MET A 146 -6.69 -13.15 -1.85
C MET A 146 -6.72 -14.67 -1.58
N ARG A 147 -6.35 -15.48 -2.57
CA ARG A 147 -6.24 -16.94 -2.43
C ARG A 147 -5.22 -17.34 -1.36
N ARG A 148 -4.06 -16.68 -1.32
CA ARG A 148 -3.01 -16.92 -0.31
C ARG A 148 -3.47 -16.58 1.11
N LEU A 149 -4.13 -15.42 1.29
CA LEU A 149 -4.65 -15.02 2.61
C LEU A 149 -5.74 -15.99 3.09
N LEU A 150 -6.62 -16.44 2.19
CA LEU A 150 -7.66 -17.43 2.50
C LEU A 150 -7.05 -18.72 3.05
N GLU A 151 -6.04 -19.27 2.38
CA GLU A 151 -5.34 -20.49 2.79
C GLU A 151 -4.71 -20.36 4.18
N ILE A 152 -4.02 -19.25 4.43
CA ILE A 152 -3.39 -18.95 5.73
C ILE A 152 -4.44 -18.88 6.85
N CYS A 153 -5.55 -18.17 6.62
CA CYS A 153 -6.62 -18.03 7.60
C CYS A 153 -7.35 -19.35 7.87
N LEU A 154 -7.53 -20.21 6.85
CA LEU A 154 -8.03 -21.57 7.03
C LEU A 154 -7.08 -22.38 7.90
N ILE A 155 -5.78 -22.44 7.56
CA ILE A 155 -4.78 -23.18 8.33
C ILE A 155 -4.80 -22.75 9.81
N HIS A 156 -4.76 -21.45 10.10
CA HIS A 156 -4.83 -20.98 11.48
C HIS A 156 -6.14 -21.30 12.19
N SER A 157 -7.27 -21.34 11.48
CA SER A 157 -8.55 -21.77 12.05
C SER A 157 -8.52 -23.24 12.47
N TYR A 158 -7.87 -24.09 11.68
CA TYR A 158 -7.68 -25.51 12.00
C TYR A 158 -6.71 -25.70 13.17
N GLU A 159 -5.58 -24.99 13.18
CA GLU A 159 -4.59 -25.04 14.25
C GLU A 159 -5.19 -24.59 15.59
N ASN A 160 -5.89 -23.45 15.61
CA ASN A 160 -6.50 -22.90 16.82
C ASN A 160 -7.57 -23.83 17.43
N GLN A 161 -8.23 -24.64 16.60
CA GLN A 161 -9.24 -25.60 17.02
C GLN A 161 -8.69 -27.02 17.27
N GLY A 162 -7.38 -27.22 17.09
CA GLY A 162 -6.71 -28.52 17.26
C GLY A 162 -7.27 -29.61 16.34
N ILE A 163 -7.50 -29.28 15.07
CA ILE A 163 -7.99 -30.20 14.03
C ILE A 163 -7.12 -30.19 12.76
N ASP A 164 -5.95 -29.57 12.83
CA ASP A 164 -5.02 -29.44 11.69
C ASP A 164 -4.53 -30.78 11.13
N SER A 165 -4.60 -31.87 11.89
CA SER A 165 -4.37 -33.23 11.39
C SER A 165 -5.24 -33.60 10.19
N ASP A 166 -6.46 -33.06 10.10
CA ASP A 166 -7.40 -33.36 9.02
C ASP A 166 -6.92 -32.82 7.66
N ILE A 167 -6.11 -31.76 7.69
CA ILE A 167 -5.60 -31.04 6.52
C ILE A 167 -4.10 -31.25 6.29
N LYS A 168 -3.47 -32.18 7.02
CA LYS A 168 -2.10 -32.61 6.81
C LYS A 168 -2.01 -33.94 6.07
N ASP A 169 -0.94 -34.12 5.31
CA ASP A 169 -0.59 -35.40 4.68
C ASP A 169 0.12 -36.35 5.67
N SER A 170 0.52 -37.53 5.20
CA SER A 170 1.22 -38.53 6.02
C SER A 170 2.64 -38.09 6.45
N GLN A 171 3.20 -37.06 5.81
CA GLN A 171 4.50 -36.49 6.16
C GLN A 171 4.38 -35.29 7.10
N GLY A 172 3.15 -34.89 7.45
CA GLY A 172 2.86 -33.75 8.32
C GLY A 172 2.81 -32.40 7.60
N ASN A 173 2.89 -32.38 6.26
CA ASN A 173 2.77 -31.15 5.47
C ASN A 173 1.30 -30.80 5.24
N TYR A 174 0.99 -29.51 5.14
CA TYR A 174 -0.35 -29.07 4.75
C TYR A 174 -0.68 -29.48 3.32
N LYS A 175 -1.87 -30.02 3.11
CA LYS A 175 -2.41 -30.36 1.79
C LYS A 175 -2.63 -29.10 0.95
N MET A 176 -2.83 -29.27 -0.36
CA MET A 176 -3.16 -28.16 -1.24
C MET A 176 -4.49 -27.52 -0.85
N LEU A 177 -4.65 -26.21 -1.10
CA LEU A 177 -5.87 -25.47 -0.79
C LEU A 177 -7.18 -26.14 -1.24
N SER A 178 -7.19 -26.86 -2.37
CA SER A 178 -8.37 -27.62 -2.83
C SER A 178 -8.82 -28.69 -1.83
N ASP A 179 -7.86 -29.40 -1.22
CA ASP A 179 -8.14 -30.44 -0.23
C ASP A 179 -8.53 -29.82 1.11
N ILE A 180 -7.88 -28.71 1.49
CA ILE A 180 -8.24 -27.93 2.68
C ILE A 180 -9.69 -27.46 2.58
N ILE A 181 -10.09 -26.83 1.47
CA ILE A 181 -11.48 -26.39 1.24
C ILE A 181 -12.43 -27.58 1.25
N SER A 182 -12.06 -28.68 0.58
CA SER A 182 -12.87 -29.91 0.56
C SER A 182 -13.15 -30.47 1.96
N ASN A 183 -12.19 -30.35 2.89
CA ASN A 183 -12.40 -30.69 4.29
C ASN A 183 -13.28 -29.62 5.00
N ALA A 184 -12.94 -28.34 4.83
CA ALA A 184 -13.60 -27.22 5.51
C ALA A 184 -15.11 -27.13 5.24
N LEU A 185 -15.55 -27.49 4.03
CA LEU A 185 -16.98 -27.54 3.68
C LEU A 185 -17.77 -28.55 4.53
N ARG A 186 -17.11 -29.62 4.99
CA ARG A 186 -17.74 -30.76 5.67
C ARG A 186 -17.36 -30.88 7.15
N ASN A 187 -16.36 -30.12 7.61
CA ASN A 187 -15.84 -30.24 8.97
C ASN A 187 -16.82 -29.66 10.01
N PRO A 188 -17.39 -30.49 10.90
CA PRO A 188 -18.39 -30.04 11.87
C PRO A 188 -17.78 -29.23 13.01
N LYS A 189 -16.48 -29.39 13.29
CA LYS A 189 -15.80 -28.64 14.36
C LYS A 189 -15.41 -27.25 13.89
N LEU A 190 -14.84 -27.14 12.68
CA LEU A 190 -14.59 -25.85 12.03
C LEU A 190 -15.87 -25.04 11.89
N SER A 191 -16.97 -25.69 11.48
CA SER A 191 -18.33 -25.13 11.45
C SER A 191 -18.41 -23.76 10.77
N LEU A 192 -18.01 -23.70 9.50
CA LEU A 192 -18.12 -22.48 8.69
C LEU A 192 -19.58 -22.12 8.42
N SER A 193 -19.87 -20.82 8.35
CA SER A 193 -21.17 -20.31 7.95
C SER A 193 -21.57 -20.79 6.55
N ARG A 194 -22.88 -20.86 6.29
CA ARG A 194 -23.39 -21.29 4.98
C ARG A 194 -22.87 -20.42 3.83
N ASN A 195 -22.78 -19.10 4.05
CA ASN A 195 -22.29 -18.17 3.03
C ASN A 195 -20.82 -18.42 2.70
N THR A 196 -19.98 -18.54 3.74
CA THR A 196 -18.56 -18.84 3.56
C THR A 196 -18.38 -20.14 2.79
N LYS A 197 -19.13 -21.21 3.15
CA LYS A 197 -19.07 -22.47 2.41
C LYS A 197 -19.42 -22.34 0.93
N SER A 198 -20.35 -21.46 0.55
CA SER A 198 -20.72 -21.30 -0.87
C SER A 198 -19.68 -20.55 -1.72
N CYS A 199 -18.80 -19.74 -1.13
CA CYS A 199 -17.89 -18.87 -1.89
C CYS A 199 -16.39 -19.26 -1.83
N LEU A 200 -15.99 -20.20 -0.97
CA LEU A 200 -14.58 -20.64 -0.88
C LEU A 200 -13.99 -21.06 -2.23
N GLU A 201 -14.75 -21.83 -3.03
CA GLU A 201 -14.31 -22.28 -4.35
C GLU A 201 -14.17 -21.13 -5.34
N ASP A 202 -14.99 -20.09 -5.25
CA ASP A 202 -14.90 -18.93 -6.14
C ASP A 202 -13.58 -18.17 -5.93
N PHE A 203 -13.19 -17.97 -4.66
CA PHE A 203 -11.91 -17.33 -4.32
C PHE A 203 -10.71 -18.18 -4.75
N ARG A 204 -10.80 -19.51 -4.59
CA ARG A 204 -9.76 -20.42 -5.08
C ARG A 204 -9.67 -20.37 -6.61
N ALA A 205 -10.81 -20.41 -7.30
CA ALA A 205 -10.88 -20.48 -8.75
C ALA A 205 -10.33 -19.21 -9.41
N ILE A 206 -10.73 -18.03 -8.94
CA ILE A 206 -10.23 -16.76 -9.51
C ILE A 206 -8.72 -16.61 -9.31
N GLY A 207 -8.19 -16.98 -8.14
CA GLY A 207 -6.74 -16.99 -7.90
C GLY A 207 -6.01 -18.00 -8.80
N ASN A 208 -6.57 -19.20 -8.97
CA ASN A 208 -5.99 -20.25 -9.82
C ASN A 208 -6.02 -19.87 -11.31
N TYR A 209 -7.06 -19.19 -11.77
CA TYR A 209 -7.10 -18.66 -13.14
C TYR A 209 -6.04 -17.59 -13.34
N SER A 210 -5.90 -16.66 -12.38
CA SER A 210 -4.92 -15.58 -12.43
C SER A 210 -3.47 -16.07 -12.41
N ASP A 211 -3.21 -17.23 -11.78
CA ASP A 211 -1.86 -17.79 -11.66
C ASP A 211 -1.46 -18.71 -12.84
N HIS A 212 -2.44 -19.38 -13.46
CA HIS A 212 -2.13 -20.50 -14.37
C HIS A 212 -2.76 -20.43 -15.77
N LYS A 213 -3.83 -19.65 -15.98
CA LYS A 213 -4.49 -19.63 -17.29
C LYS A 213 -3.83 -18.62 -18.22
N ILE A 214 -3.15 -19.13 -19.26
CA ILE A 214 -2.41 -18.34 -20.27
C ILE A 214 -3.25 -17.23 -20.91
N TYR A 215 -4.53 -17.48 -21.19
CA TYR A 215 -5.41 -16.54 -21.88
C TYR A 215 -6.42 -15.85 -20.94
N TYR A 216 -6.12 -15.82 -19.64
CA TYR A 216 -6.96 -15.17 -18.63
C TYR A 216 -6.17 -14.05 -17.94
N ASN A 217 -6.83 -12.91 -17.77
CA ASN A 217 -6.41 -11.87 -16.85
C ASN A 217 -7.64 -11.39 -16.11
N ALA A 218 -7.61 -11.45 -14.78
CA ALA A 218 -8.64 -10.92 -13.93
C ALA A 218 -8.88 -9.44 -14.26
N LYS A 219 -10.15 -9.06 -14.24
CA LYS A 219 -10.58 -7.66 -14.39
C LYS A 219 -11.13 -7.16 -13.07
N ARG A 220 -11.25 -5.84 -12.96
CA ARG A 220 -11.88 -5.18 -11.81
C ARG A 220 -13.21 -5.83 -11.44
N ALA A 221 -14.06 -6.07 -12.43
CA ALA A 221 -15.38 -6.66 -12.24
C ALA A 221 -15.33 -8.06 -11.61
N ASP A 222 -14.30 -8.85 -11.89
CA ASP A 222 -14.18 -10.21 -11.34
C ASP A 222 -13.88 -10.14 -9.83
N ILE A 223 -12.98 -9.25 -9.41
CA ILE A 223 -12.68 -9.02 -7.98
C ILE A 223 -13.85 -8.34 -7.28
N SER A 224 -14.47 -7.33 -7.91
CA SER A 224 -15.60 -6.60 -7.32
C SER A 224 -16.79 -7.50 -7.00
N LYS A 225 -17.07 -8.49 -7.85
CA LYS A 225 -18.17 -9.44 -7.65
C LYS A 225 -18.02 -10.26 -6.37
N VAL A 226 -16.78 -10.62 -6.01
CA VAL A 226 -16.49 -11.50 -4.87
C VAL A 226 -16.04 -10.74 -3.61
N ARG A 227 -15.80 -9.43 -3.72
CA ARG A 227 -15.17 -8.61 -2.68
C ARG A 227 -15.87 -8.66 -1.33
N LEU A 228 -17.20 -8.52 -1.31
CA LEU A 228 -17.97 -8.48 -0.06
C LEU A 228 -17.92 -9.84 0.66
N ASP A 229 -18.15 -10.92 -0.09
CA ASP A 229 -18.12 -12.28 0.44
C ASP A 229 -16.71 -12.66 0.89
N PHE A 230 -15.69 -12.20 0.18
CA PHE A 230 -14.30 -12.40 0.59
C PHE A 230 -14.01 -11.70 1.92
N ARG A 231 -14.40 -10.43 2.06
CA ARG A 231 -14.26 -9.68 3.32
C ARG A 231 -14.95 -10.41 4.48
N ALA A 232 -16.21 -10.81 4.30
CA ALA A 232 -16.96 -11.53 5.32
C ALA A 232 -16.33 -12.88 5.68
N THR A 233 -15.82 -13.61 4.69
CA THR A 233 -15.12 -14.89 4.88
C THR A 233 -13.83 -14.71 5.68
N ILE A 234 -12.99 -13.75 5.31
CA ILE A 234 -11.75 -13.46 6.03
C ILE A 234 -12.04 -13.05 7.47
N GLU A 235 -13.05 -12.21 7.69
CA GLU A 235 -13.48 -11.82 9.04
C GLU A 235 -13.90 -13.03 9.88
N GLU A 236 -14.75 -13.92 9.36
CA GLU A 236 -15.13 -15.16 10.05
C GLU A 236 -13.91 -16.03 10.41
N LEU A 237 -12.97 -16.20 9.47
CA LEU A 237 -11.77 -17.01 9.69
C LEU A 237 -10.81 -16.36 10.68
N LEU A 238 -10.73 -15.04 10.75
CA LEU A 238 -9.93 -14.34 11.76
C LEU A 238 -10.44 -14.60 13.18
N TYR A 239 -11.77 -14.68 13.38
CA TYR A 239 -12.34 -15.11 14.66
C TYR A 239 -12.10 -16.60 14.93
N LYS A 240 -12.33 -17.48 13.93
CA LYS A 240 -12.11 -18.94 14.11
C LYS A 240 -10.66 -19.32 14.38
N SER A 241 -9.72 -18.52 13.88
CA SER A 241 -8.27 -18.66 14.13
C SER A 241 -7.80 -18.08 15.46
N GLY A 242 -8.68 -17.44 16.24
CA GLY A 242 -8.31 -16.80 17.51
C GLY A 242 -7.38 -15.60 17.35
N ILE A 243 -7.23 -15.09 16.13
CA ILE A 243 -6.44 -13.89 15.84
C ILE A 243 -7.25 -12.64 16.20
N ARG A 244 -8.57 -12.70 15.97
CA ARG A 244 -9.54 -11.76 16.52
C ARG A 244 -10.39 -12.45 17.57
N ASN A 245 -10.75 -11.68 18.60
CA ASN A 245 -11.60 -12.08 19.72
C ASN A 245 -12.86 -11.22 19.74
#